data_AF-A0AAD7HV94-F1
#
_entry.id   AF-A0AAD7HV94-F1
#
_cell.length_a   1.000
_cell.length_b   1.000
_cell.length_c   1.000
_cell.angle_alpha   90.00
_cell.angle_beta   90.00
_cell.angle_gamma   90.00
#
_symmetry.space_group_name_H-M   'P 1'
#
loop_
_entity.id
_entity.type
_entity.pdbx_description
1 polymer ?
#
loop_
_entity_poly.entity_id
_entity_poly.type
_entity_poly.pdbx_seq_one_letter_code
_entity_poly.pdbx_strand_id
1 'polypeptide(L)'
;LACLDEEISWLRARSKQLEEEHASVSRYHAQNTAILSPLRRMPPEVLGEIFLWTLPSARCSRFDTKNGPWLLPQISSRWRTISLSIPSLWSQINLDY
;
A
#
# COMPACT_ATOMS: atom_id res chain seq x y z
N LEU A 1 -14.50 0.31 -48.33
CA LEU A 1 -13.23 1.00 -48.00
C LEU A 1 -13.46 1.96 -46.83
N ALA A 2 -14.29 3.01 -46.97
CA ALA A 2 -14.60 3.94 -45.87
C ALA A 2 -15.01 3.29 -44.52
N CYS A 3 -15.91 2.31 -44.53
CA CYS A 3 -16.32 1.61 -43.29
C CYS A 3 -15.17 0.82 -42.63
N LEU A 4 -14.25 0.24 -43.42
CA LEU A 4 -13.07 -0.46 -42.89
C LEU A 4 -12.05 0.55 -42.34
N ASP A 5 -11.90 1.70 -42.98
CA ASP A 5 -11.03 2.78 -42.51
C ASP A 5 -11.54 3.38 -41.18
N GLU A 6 -12.87 3.51 -41.03
CA GLU A 6 -13.50 3.89 -39.77
C GLU A 6 -13.23 2.87 -38.66
N GLU A 7 -13.41 1.58 -38.94
CA GLU A 7 -13.13 0.51 -37.97
C GLU A 7 -11.66 0.47 -37.56
N ILE A 8 -10.74 0.61 -38.52
CA ILE A 8 -9.30 0.71 -38.25
C ILE A 8 -9.00 1.94 -37.36
N SER A 9 -9.65 3.07 -37.63
CA SER A 9 -9.45 4.29 -36.83
C SER A 9 -9.94 4.14 -35.39
N TRP A 10 -11.08 3.47 -35.20
CA TRP A 10 -11.65 3.20 -33.88
C TRP A 10 -10.77 2.23 -33.09
N LEU A 11 -10.35 1.11 -33.68
CA LEU A 11 -9.47 0.15 -33.03
C LEU A 11 -8.13 0.77 -32.61
N ARG A 12 -7.55 1.63 -33.46
CA ARG A 12 -6.33 2.36 -33.11
C ARG A 12 -6.54 3.31 -31.94
N ALA A 13 -7.64 4.07 -31.94
CA ALA A 13 -7.99 4.95 -30.83
C ALA A 13 -8.17 4.14 -29.53
N ARG A 14 -8.81 2.97 -29.61
CA ARG A 14 -9.01 2.09 -28.46
C ARG A 14 -7.70 1.49 -27.94
N SER A 15 -6.80 1.07 -28.84
CA SER A 15 -5.46 0.59 -28.46
C SER A 15 -4.68 1.67 -27.74
N LYS A 16 -4.68 2.89 -28.27
CA LYS A 16 -4.02 4.04 -27.66
C LYS A 16 -4.54 4.32 -26.25
N GLN A 17 -5.86 4.29 -26.05
CA GLN A 17 -6.45 4.46 -24.72
C GLN A 17 -5.95 3.38 -23.74
N LEU A 18 -5.95 2.11 -24.14
CA LEU A 18 -5.50 1.02 -23.28
C LEU A 18 -3.99 1.12 -22.95
N GLU A 19 -3.17 1.58 -23.89
CA GLU A 19 -1.75 1.84 -23.65
C GLU A 19 -1.54 2.98 -22.65
N GLU A 20 -2.33 4.05 -22.74
CA GLU A 20 -2.31 5.17 -21.79
C GLU A 20 -2.74 4.71 -20.39
N GLU A 21 -3.80 3.90 -20.29
CA GLU A 21 -4.25 3.29 -19.04
C GLU A 21 -3.16 2.37 -18.44
N HIS A 22 -2.55 1.51 -19.26
CA HIS A 22 -1.46 0.64 -18.86
C HIS A 22 -0.23 1.44 -18.37
N ALA A 23 0.14 2.51 -19.08
CA ALA A 23 1.23 3.40 -18.68
C ALA A 23 0.92 4.12 -17.36
N SER A 24 -0.34 4.49 -17.10
CA SER A 24 -0.77 5.07 -15.83
C SER A 24 -0.58 4.09 -14.67
N VAL A 25 -1.11 2.87 -14.80
CA VAL A 25 -0.99 1.81 -13.78
C VAL A 25 0.48 1.44 -13.54
N SER A 26 1.26 1.29 -14.62
CA SER A 26 2.69 0.96 -14.54
C SER A 26 3.47 2.04 -13.80
N ARG A 27 3.18 3.33 -14.04
CA ARG A 27 3.80 4.44 -13.31
C ARG A 27 3.46 4.40 -11.82
N TYR A 28 2.19 4.17 -11.47
CA TYR A 28 1.77 4.03 -10.07
C TYR A 28 2.50 2.87 -9.37
N HIS A 29 2.59 1.72 -10.03
CA HIS A 29 3.31 0.56 -9.50
C HIS A 29 4.81 0.84 -9.32
N ALA A 30 5.46 1.51 -10.30
CA ALA A 30 6.87 1.87 -10.22
C ALA A 30 7.16 2.83 -9.06
N GLN A 31 6.31 3.86 -8.87
CA GLN A 31 6.42 4.81 -7.76
C GLN A 31 6.30 4.09 -6.40
N ASN A 32 5.30 3.22 -6.25
CA ASN A 32 5.12 2.44 -5.03
C ASN A 32 6.31 1.51 -4.78
N THR A 33 6.82 0.85 -5.81
CA THR A 33 7.98 -0.05 -5.69
C THR A 33 9.25 0.70 -5.30
N ALA A 34 9.45 1.91 -5.85
CA ALA A 34 10.59 2.77 -5.52
C ALA A 34 10.60 3.15 -4.04
N ILE A 35 9.45 3.47 -3.45
CA ILE A 35 9.32 3.79 -2.02
C ILE A 35 9.50 2.54 -1.14
N LEU A 36 8.91 1.41 -1.54
CA LEU A 36 8.99 0.17 -0.77
C LEU A 36 10.38 -0.50 -0.83
N SER A 37 11.19 -0.21 -1.85
CA SER A 37 12.54 -0.75 -2.00
C SER A 37 13.46 -0.44 -0.80
N PRO A 38 13.68 0.83 -0.39
CA PRO A 38 14.47 1.14 0.79
C PRO A 38 13.83 0.60 2.07
N LEU A 39 12.50 0.72 2.25
CA LEU A 39 11.80 0.19 3.43
C LEU A 39 12.01 -1.32 3.63
N ARG A 40 12.09 -2.09 2.54
CA ARG A 40 12.39 -3.53 2.58
C ARG A 40 13.84 -3.86 2.98
N ARG A 41 14.76 -2.89 2.87
CA ARG A 41 16.18 -3.07 3.20
C ARG A 41 16.55 -2.51 4.58
N MET A 42 15.69 -1.72 5.21
CA MET A 42 15.92 -1.17 6.55
C MET A 42 16.02 -2.28 7.60
N PRO A 43 16.90 -2.16 8.61
CA PRO A 43 16.91 -3.09 9.75
C PRO A 43 15.56 -3.14 10.45
N PRO A 44 15.16 -4.29 11.01
CA PRO A 44 13.88 -4.44 11.69
C PRO A 44 13.73 -3.50 12.89
N GLU A 45 14.81 -3.13 13.56
CA GLU A 45 14.83 -2.22 14.71
C GLU A 45 14.41 -0.81 14.29
N VAL A 46 15.00 -0.30 13.20
CA VAL A 46 14.67 1.04 12.69
C VAL A 46 13.24 1.09 12.17
N LEU A 47 12.80 0.03 11.49
CA LEU A 47 11.43 -0.07 11.02
C LEU A 47 10.43 -0.16 12.18
N GLY A 48 10.78 -0.89 13.24
CA GLY A 48 10.02 -0.98 14.47
C GLY A 48 9.88 0.36 15.20
N GLU A 49 10.96 1.15 15.26
CA GLU A 49 10.92 2.49 15.81
C GLU A 49 9.95 3.37 15.01
N ILE A 50 10.05 3.38 13.67
CA ILE A 50 9.10 4.11 12.81
C ILE A 50 7.65 3.71 13.11
N PHE A 51 7.38 2.41 13.29
CA PHE A 51 6.04 1.92 13.61
C PHE A 51 5.50 2.54 14.90
N LEU A 52 6.33 2.68 15.94
CA LEU A 52 5.93 3.29 17.20
C LEU A 52 5.56 4.77 17.01
N TRP A 53 6.29 5.50 16.17
CA TRP A 53 5.97 6.89 15.83
C TRP A 53 4.71 7.05 14.97
N THR A 54 4.27 6.00 14.27
CA THR A 54 3.04 6.03 13.48
C THR A 54 1.77 5.74 14.30
N LEU A 55 1.91 5.38 15.58
CA LEU A 55 0.75 5.15 16.42
C LEU A 55 0.00 6.46 16.68
N PRO A 56 -1.35 6.46 16.59
CA PRO A 56 -2.13 7.62 16.97
C PRO A 56 -1.95 7.90 18.47
N SER A 57 -2.00 9.18 18.85
CA SER A 57 -1.93 9.60 20.27
C SER A 57 -3.13 9.16 21.10
N ALA A 58 -4.25 8.83 20.44
CA ALA A 58 -5.46 8.30 21.06
C ALA A 58 -5.46 6.77 21.03
N ARG A 59 -6.14 6.16 22.01
CA ARG A 59 -6.29 4.70 22.08
C ARG A 59 -6.98 4.17 20.83
N CYS A 60 -6.41 3.12 20.23
CA CYS A 60 -7.01 2.49 19.06
C CYS A 60 -8.15 1.56 19.49
N SER A 61 -9.32 1.71 18.87
CA SER A 61 -10.38 0.71 18.98
C SER A 61 -9.90 -0.61 18.38
N ARG A 62 -10.23 -1.73 19.01
CA ARG A 62 -10.02 -3.07 18.43
C ARG A 62 -10.66 -3.23 17.05
N PHE A 63 -11.75 -2.51 16.77
CA PHE A 63 -12.44 -2.59 15.49
C PHE A 63 -11.85 -1.68 14.41
N ASP A 64 -10.93 -0.79 14.78
CA ASP A 64 -10.25 0.08 13.84
C ASP A 64 -9.07 -0.63 13.18
N THR A 65 -9.39 -1.46 12.18
CA THR A 65 -8.40 -2.18 11.37
C THR A 65 -7.69 -1.30 10.35
N LYS A 66 -8.14 -0.05 10.18
CA LYS A 66 -7.58 0.89 9.20
C LYS A 66 -6.55 1.83 9.82
N ASN A 67 -6.50 1.93 11.15
CA ASN A 67 -5.54 2.75 11.87
C ASN A 67 -4.77 1.95 12.94
N GLY A 68 -3.78 2.61 13.52
CA GLY A 68 -3.03 2.07 14.64
C GLY A 68 -2.22 0.83 14.29
N PRO A 69 -1.93 -0.04 15.29
CA PRO A 69 -1.04 -1.17 15.09
C PRO A 69 -1.61 -2.23 14.13
N TRP A 70 -2.92 -2.23 13.87
CA TRP A 70 -3.58 -3.18 12.97
C TRP A 70 -3.25 -2.97 11.49
N LEU A 71 -2.91 -1.75 11.09
CA LEU A 71 -2.57 -1.43 9.70
C LEU A 71 -1.23 -2.06 9.29
N LEU A 72 -0.24 -2.05 10.18
CA LEU A 72 1.14 -2.46 9.87
C LEU A 72 1.23 -3.93 9.41
N PRO A 73 0.58 -4.90 10.07
CA PRO A 73 0.55 -6.29 9.61
C PRO A 73 -0.09 -6.51 8.25
N GLN A 74 -0.95 -5.61 7.78
CA GLN A 74 -1.68 -5.78 6.51
C GLN A 74 -0.83 -5.43 5.29
N ILE A 75 0.28 -4.71 5.48
CA ILE A 75 1.11 -4.19 4.39
C ILE A 75 2.00 -5.29 3.77
N SER A 76 2.66 -6.10 4.59
CA SER A 76 3.50 -7.21 4.11
C SER A 76 3.73 -8.28 5.19
N SER A 77 4.15 -9.48 4.78
CA SER A 77 4.58 -10.54 5.70
C SER A 77 5.70 -10.08 6.64
N ARG A 78 6.69 -9.35 6.12
CA ARG A 78 7.80 -8.79 6.89
C ARG A 78 7.34 -7.80 7.95
N TRP A 79 6.45 -6.87 7.57
CA TRP A 79 5.90 -5.88 8.49
C TRP A 79 5.06 -6.53 9.58
N ARG A 80 4.29 -7.57 9.25
CA ARG A 80 3.57 -8.39 10.22
C ARG A 80 4.50 -9.03 11.24
N THR A 81 5.58 -9.69 10.80
CA THR A 81 6.54 -10.31 11.71
C THR A 81 7.17 -9.28 12.66
N ILE A 82 7.60 -8.14 12.14
CA ILE A 82 8.23 -7.08 12.94
C ILE A 82 7.21 -6.48 13.92
N SER A 83 6.03 -6.09 13.43
CA SER A 83 4.98 -5.50 14.26
C SER A 83 4.52 -6.43 15.39
N LEU A 84 4.37 -7.73 15.14
CA LEU A 84 4.03 -8.70 16.19
C LEU A 84 5.17 -8.96 17.18
N SER A 85 6.42 -8.70 16.79
CA SER A 85 7.58 -8.85 17.69
C SER A 85 7.80 -7.67 18.64
N ILE A 86 7.01 -6.60 18.53
CA ILE A 86 7.14 -5.36 19.31
C ILE A 86 5.90 -5.20 20.21
N PRO A 87 5.93 -5.65 21.48
CA PRO A 87 4.77 -5.59 22.37
C PRO A 87 4.23 -4.17 22.62
N SER A 88 5.10 -3.17 22.62
CA SER A 88 4.72 -1.76 22.84
C SER A 88 3.81 -1.21 21.73
N LEU A 89 3.80 -1.79 20.52
CA LEU A 89 2.82 -1.41 19.49
C LEU A 89 1.39 -1.76 19.89
N TRP A 90 1.21 -2.77 20.74
CA TRP A 90 -0.09 -3.36 21.08
C TRP A 90 -0.58 -2.95 22.47
N SER A 91 0.13 -2.05 23.17
CA SER A 91 -0.17 -1.70 24.57
C SER A 91 -1.37 -0.77 24.75
N GLN A 92 -1.88 -0.15 23.67
CA GLN A 92 -2.96 0.85 23.71
C GLN A 92 -4.20 0.44 22.90
N ILE A 93 -4.63 -0.81 23.06
CA ILE A 93 -5.83 -1.35 22.41
C ILE A 93 -7.00 -1.31 23.38
N ASN A 94 -8.05 -0.58 23.02
CA ASN A 94 -9.32 -0.58 23.75
C ASN A 94 -10.26 -1.64 23.17
N LEU A 95 -10.89 -2.38 24.07
CA LEU A 95 -12.08 -3.17 23.78
C LEU A 95 -13.28 -2.25 24.06
N ASP A 96 -13.74 -1.55 23.04
CA ASP A 96 -14.98 -0.78 23.17
C ASP A 96 -16.12 -1.80 23.33
N TYR A 97 -16.86 -1.70 24.45
CA TYR A 97 -18.04 -2.52 24.78
C TYR A 97 -19.31 -1.66 24.69
#